data_AF-A0A3R6K5P6-F1
#
_entry.id   AF-A0A3R6K5P6-F1
#
_cell.length_a   1.000
_cell.length_b   1.000
_cell.length_c   1.000
_cell.angle_alpha   90.00
_cell.angle_beta   90.00
_cell.angle_gamma   90.00
#
_symmetry.space_group_name_H-M   'P 1'
#
loop_
_entity.id
_entity.type
_entity.pdbx_description
1 polymer ?
#
loop_
_entity_poly.entity_id
_entity_poly.type
_entity_poly.pdbx_seq_one_letter_code
_entity_poly.pdbx_strand_id
1 'polypeptide(L)'
;MKECIGFISDLCAIRNAAAHGRSILPTFMDPDYNGNWDLEFDNVEGRCSVEKWILYDLLKKKWERMGLGDYSKQIVNTLYGNPLRRAWIELNYIYFYIIREIEKMSFKLFVTEAEWFLSKEEDIRQQMNGVNLCSLRLSDMGNTTLGVTAPPYDEIAQEAFSVWELFEGKYR
;
A
#
# COMPACT_ATOMS: atom_id res chain seq x y z
N MET A 1 -2.65 22.16 -3.81
CA MET A 1 -3.66 21.69 -4.79
C MET A 1 -3.06 21.29 -6.14
N LYS A 2 -2.15 22.06 -6.76
CA LYS A 2 -1.48 21.65 -8.03
C LYS A 2 -0.70 20.32 -7.91
N GLU A 3 -0.10 20.05 -6.74
CA GLU A 3 0.68 18.83 -6.49
C GLU A 3 -0.19 17.57 -6.36
N CYS A 4 -1.48 17.71 -5.99
CA CYS A 4 -2.40 16.58 -5.87
C CYS A 4 -2.93 16.07 -7.22
N ILE A 5 -2.68 16.79 -8.32
CA ILE A 5 -3.10 16.37 -9.67
C ILE A 5 -2.33 15.11 -10.09
N GLY A 6 -1.08 14.95 -9.65
CA GLY A 6 -0.27 13.76 -9.91
C GLY A 6 -0.93 12.48 -9.40
N PHE A 7 -1.53 12.54 -8.20
CA PHE A 7 -2.24 11.41 -7.61
C PHE A 7 -3.38 10.89 -8.48
N ILE A 8 -4.11 11.76 -9.18
CA ILE A 8 -5.25 11.35 -10.00
C ILE A 8 -4.78 10.50 -11.19
N SER A 9 -3.60 10.81 -11.75
CA SER A 9 -2.98 10.01 -12.81
C SER A 9 -2.61 8.62 -12.32
N ASP A 10 -2.08 8.51 -11.10
CA ASP A 10 -1.59 7.26 -10.54
C ASP A 10 -2.73 6.36 -10.08
N LEU A 11 -3.78 6.94 -9.51
CA LEU A 11 -5.03 6.24 -9.20
C LEU A 11 -5.72 5.65 -10.45
N CYS A 12 -5.38 6.11 -11.66
CA CYS A 12 -5.89 5.48 -12.88
C CYS A 12 -5.39 4.03 -13.02
N ALA A 13 -4.25 3.65 -12.44
CA ALA A 13 -3.79 2.26 -12.45
C ALA A 13 -4.76 1.32 -11.73
N ILE A 14 -5.17 1.68 -10.51
CA ILE A 14 -6.16 0.93 -9.71
C ILE A 14 -7.52 0.96 -10.41
N ARG A 15 -7.95 2.14 -10.88
CA ARG A 15 -9.23 2.30 -11.61
C ARG A 15 -9.28 1.41 -12.85
N ASN A 16 -8.23 1.42 -13.67
CA ASN A 16 -8.20 0.64 -14.91
C ASN A 16 -8.18 -0.87 -14.60
N ALA A 17 -7.44 -1.30 -13.59
CA ALA A 17 -7.45 -2.70 -13.16
C ALA A 17 -8.85 -3.14 -12.72
N ALA A 18 -9.53 -2.33 -11.90
CA ALA A 18 -10.89 -2.59 -11.46
C ALA A 18 -11.90 -2.60 -12.63
N ALA A 19 -11.83 -1.63 -13.53
CA ALA A 19 -12.73 -1.50 -14.69
C ALA A 19 -12.60 -2.67 -15.67
N HIS A 20 -11.41 -3.28 -15.78
CA HIS A 20 -11.14 -4.40 -16.66
C HIS A 20 -11.20 -5.76 -15.95
N GLY A 21 -11.64 -5.82 -14.68
CA GLY A 21 -11.72 -7.07 -13.91
C GLY A 21 -10.37 -7.77 -13.74
N ARG A 22 -9.26 -7.02 -13.83
CA ARG A 22 -7.91 -7.58 -13.64
C ARG A 22 -7.70 -7.85 -12.17
N SER A 23 -7.11 -9.01 -11.86
CA SER A 23 -6.78 -9.34 -10.48
C SER A 23 -5.69 -8.41 -9.98
N ILE A 24 -6.05 -7.49 -9.08
CA ILE A 24 -5.15 -6.47 -8.55
C ILE A 24 -4.11 -7.09 -7.62
N LEU A 25 -4.51 -8.09 -6.83
CA LEU A 25 -3.67 -8.68 -5.78
C LEU A 25 -2.41 -9.38 -6.32
N PRO A 26 -2.47 -10.26 -7.33
CA PRO A 26 -1.25 -10.83 -7.95
C PRO A 26 -0.27 -9.76 -8.44
N THR A 27 -0.81 -8.66 -8.95
CA THR A 27 -0.03 -7.56 -9.52
C THR A 27 0.59 -6.64 -8.47
N PHE A 28 -0.02 -6.53 -7.28
CA PHE A 28 0.60 -5.93 -6.10
C PHE A 28 1.78 -6.76 -5.57
N MET A 29 1.64 -8.08 -5.64
CA MET A 29 2.61 -9.05 -5.10
C MET A 29 3.82 -9.25 -6.01
N ASP A 30 3.77 -8.75 -7.24
CA ASP A 30 4.87 -8.80 -8.19
C ASP A 30 5.78 -7.56 -8.01
N PRO A 31 6.99 -7.72 -7.43
CA PRO A 31 7.91 -6.61 -7.19
C PRO A 31 8.46 -6.03 -8.51
N ASP A 32 8.42 -6.81 -9.59
CA ASP A 32 8.88 -6.44 -10.91
C ASP A 32 7.72 -5.95 -11.80
N TYR A 33 6.49 -5.89 -11.27
CA TYR A 33 5.35 -5.41 -12.05
C TYR A 33 5.50 -3.94 -12.42
N ASN A 34 5.82 -3.75 -13.69
CA ASN A 34 5.69 -2.49 -14.37
C ASN A 34 4.74 -2.70 -15.55
N GLY A 35 3.58 -2.03 -15.53
CA GLY A 35 2.60 -2.11 -16.62
C GLY A 35 3.14 -1.69 -18.00
N ASN A 36 4.33 -1.09 -18.06
CA ASN A 36 5.04 -0.72 -19.29
C ASN A 36 6.30 -1.56 -19.59
N TRP A 37 6.78 -2.45 -18.70
CA TRP A 37 8.04 -3.18 -18.90
C TRP A 37 7.92 -4.66 -18.52
N ASP A 38 7.87 -5.53 -19.54
CA ASP A 38 8.03 -6.99 -19.40
C ASP A 38 9.52 -7.44 -19.38
N LEU A 39 10.51 -6.53 -19.39
CA LEU A 39 11.90 -6.89 -19.71
C LEU A 39 13.04 -6.15 -18.98
N GLU A 40 12.78 -5.26 -18.02
CA GLU A 40 13.85 -4.53 -17.33
C GLU A 40 13.88 -4.89 -15.84
N PHE A 41 14.90 -5.66 -15.42
CA PHE A 41 15.25 -5.81 -14.01
C PHE A 41 15.57 -4.43 -13.43
N ASP A 42 14.90 -4.12 -12.33
CA ASP A 42 14.75 -2.77 -11.79
C ASP A 42 16.08 -2.09 -11.43
N ASN A 43 16.40 -0.97 -12.07
CA ASN A 43 17.52 -0.12 -11.65
C ASN A 43 17.06 0.79 -10.49
N VAL A 44 17.05 0.23 -9.27
CA VAL A 44 16.65 0.89 -8.02
C VAL A 44 17.46 2.17 -7.75
N GLU A 45 18.72 2.24 -8.21
CA GLU A 45 19.59 3.41 -8.05
C GLU A 45 19.30 4.53 -9.06
N GLY A 46 18.69 4.20 -10.21
CA GLY A 46 18.47 5.10 -11.35
C GLY A 46 17.12 5.81 -11.39
N ARG A 47 16.24 5.64 -10.39
CA ARG A 47 14.91 6.28 -10.36
C ARG A 47 15.00 7.78 -10.06
N CYS A 48 15.52 8.56 -11.00
CA CYS A 48 15.78 10.01 -10.88
C CYS A 48 14.54 10.87 -10.57
N SER A 49 13.32 10.33 -10.57
CA SER A 49 12.09 11.04 -10.23
C SER A 49 11.50 10.69 -8.87
N VAL A 50 12.03 9.69 -8.15
CA VAL A 50 11.45 9.24 -6.88
C VAL A 50 11.45 10.36 -5.83
N GLU A 51 12.49 11.19 -5.82
CA GLU A 51 12.61 12.36 -4.93
C GLU A 51 11.58 13.45 -5.23
N LYS A 52 11.00 13.46 -6.44
CA LYS A 52 9.93 14.39 -6.82
C LYS A 52 8.55 13.90 -6.36
N TRP A 53 8.46 12.67 -5.86
CA TRP A 53 7.23 12.15 -5.31
C TRP A 53 6.93 12.86 -4.01
N ILE A 54 5.73 13.43 -3.90
CA ILE A 54 5.30 14.21 -2.73
C ILE A 54 5.37 13.42 -1.41
N LEU A 55 5.27 12.09 -1.47
CA LEU A 55 5.34 11.21 -0.30
C LEU A 55 6.76 10.75 0.03
N TYR A 56 7.75 11.03 -0.83
CA TYR A 56 9.13 10.58 -0.67
C TYR A 56 9.71 10.97 0.70
N ASP A 57 9.77 12.27 0.99
CA ASP A 57 10.36 12.77 2.24
C ASP A 57 9.56 12.34 3.47
N LEU A 58 8.23 12.24 3.36
CA LEU A 58 7.36 11.86 4.46
C LEU A 58 7.61 10.40 4.87
N LEU A 59 7.60 9.50 3.90
CA LEU A 59 7.78 8.06 4.12
C LEU A 59 9.23 7.73 4.50
N LYS A 60 10.20 8.36 3.82
CA LYS A 60 11.62 8.21 4.14
C LYS A 60 11.92 8.58 5.59
N LYS A 61 11.51 9.78 6.03
CA LYS A 61 11.73 10.24 7.41
C LYS A 61 11.06 9.34 8.43
N LYS A 62 9.87 8.83 8.11
CA LYS A 62 9.17 7.87 8.97
C LYS A 62 10.00 6.60 9.17
N TRP A 63 10.45 5.97 8.09
CA TRP A 63 11.26 4.74 8.18
C TRP A 63 12.66 4.98 8.77
N GLU A 64 13.28 6.13 8.52
CA GLU A 64 14.52 6.52 9.20
C GLU A 64 14.34 6.59 10.72
N ARG A 65 13.22 7.17 11.21
CA ARG A 65 12.89 7.22 12.63
C ARG A 65 12.60 5.86 13.24
N MET A 66 12.16 4.88 12.43
CA MET A 66 12.00 3.48 12.85
C MET A 66 13.35 2.73 12.92
N GLY A 67 14.48 3.40 12.64
CA GLY A 67 15.82 2.81 12.74
C GLY A 67 16.29 2.11 11.47
N LEU A 68 15.61 2.30 10.33
CA LEU A 68 15.94 1.61 9.07
C LEU A 68 17.08 2.27 8.29
N GLY A 69 17.51 3.49 8.65
CA GLY A 69 18.67 4.15 8.04
C GLY A 69 18.61 4.18 6.51
N ASP A 70 19.66 3.72 5.83
CA ASP A 70 19.73 3.69 4.36
C ASP A 70 18.71 2.75 3.69
N TYR A 71 18.17 1.76 4.41
CA TYR A 71 17.10 0.90 3.90
C TYR A 71 15.80 1.68 3.65
N SER A 72 15.60 2.82 4.32
CA SER A 72 14.45 3.70 4.07
C SER A 72 14.33 4.11 2.60
N LYS A 73 15.45 4.45 1.95
CA LYS A 73 15.48 4.83 0.53
C LYS A 73 15.12 3.65 -0.37
N GLN A 74 15.63 2.46 -0.04
CA GLN A 74 15.34 1.25 -0.81
C GLN A 74 13.85 0.92 -0.75
N ILE A 75 13.24 1.00 0.44
CA ILE A 75 11.80 0.78 0.63
C ILE A 75 10.98 1.77 -0.20
N VAL A 76 11.27 3.08 -0.09
CA VAL A 76 10.56 4.11 -0.87
C VAL A 76 10.72 3.87 -2.38
N ASN A 77 11.92 3.48 -2.83
CA ASN A 77 12.18 3.20 -4.23
C ASN A 77 11.35 2.02 -4.73
N THR A 78 11.30 0.91 -3.99
CA THR A 78 10.49 -0.28 -4.34
C THR A 78 9.02 0.09 -4.48
N LEU A 79 8.48 0.88 -3.54
CA LEU A 79 7.08 1.28 -3.56
C LEU A 79 6.75 2.23 -4.72
N TYR A 80 7.64 3.18 -5.00
CA TYR A 80 7.48 4.10 -6.13
C TYR A 80 7.55 3.38 -7.48
N GLY A 81 8.31 2.29 -7.54
CA GLY A 81 8.53 1.49 -8.73
C GLY A 81 7.36 0.75 -9.28
N ASN A 82 6.58 0.16 -8.38
CA ASN A 82 5.37 -0.56 -8.73
C ASN A 82 4.20 0.45 -8.81
N PRO A 83 3.61 0.68 -10.00
CA PRO A 83 2.55 1.68 -10.16
C PRO A 83 1.31 1.41 -9.30
N LEU A 84 1.00 0.15 -8.97
CA LEU A 84 -0.11 -0.20 -8.11
C LEU A 84 0.20 0.06 -6.64
N ARG A 85 1.39 -0.31 -6.15
CA ARG A 85 1.82 0.02 -4.78
C ARG A 85 1.91 1.53 -4.57
N ARG A 86 2.44 2.26 -5.55
CA ARG A 86 2.42 3.73 -5.54
C ARG A 86 1.00 4.28 -5.43
N ALA A 87 0.09 3.83 -6.30
CA ALA A 87 -1.31 4.27 -6.28
C ALA A 87 -2.02 3.89 -4.97
N TRP A 88 -1.68 2.76 -4.35
CA TRP A 88 -2.22 2.32 -3.06
C TRP A 88 -1.86 3.26 -1.92
N ILE A 89 -0.59 3.63 -1.84
CA ILE A 89 -0.08 4.56 -0.83
C ILE A 89 -0.73 5.92 -1.02
N GLU A 90 -0.82 6.40 -2.26
CA GLU A 90 -1.43 7.68 -2.57
C GLU A 90 -2.93 7.71 -2.26
N LEU A 91 -3.65 6.61 -2.53
CA LEU A 91 -5.06 6.46 -2.16
C LEU A 91 -5.23 6.63 -0.65
N ASN A 92 -4.47 5.88 0.14
CA ASN A 92 -4.52 5.96 1.60
C ASN A 92 -4.15 7.36 2.09
N TYR A 93 -3.15 8.01 1.47
CA TYR A 93 -2.76 9.36 1.82
C TYR A 93 -3.88 10.37 1.54
N ILE A 94 -4.55 10.28 0.40
CA ILE A 94 -5.66 11.18 0.03
C ILE A 94 -6.85 10.99 0.98
N TYR A 95 -7.19 9.76 1.34
CA TYR A 95 -8.27 9.49 2.28
C TYR A 95 -8.01 10.15 3.64
N PHE A 96 -6.78 10.04 4.16
CA PHE A 96 -6.42 10.63 5.44
C PHE A 96 -6.16 12.14 5.39
N TYR A 97 -5.59 12.66 4.30
CA TYR A 97 -5.24 14.08 4.17
C TYR A 97 -6.42 14.95 3.73
N ILE A 98 -7.26 14.46 2.82
CA ILE A 98 -8.34 15.23 2.19
C ILE A 98 -9.70 14.77 2.71
N ILE A 99 -10.05 13.50 2.51
CA ILE A 99 -11.41 13.01 2.77
C ILE A 99 -11.76 13.15 4.25
N ARG A 100 -10.83 12.82 5.15
CA ARG A 100 -10.98 13.01 6.59
C ARG A 100 -11.45 14.41 6.99
N GLU A 101 -10.98 15.45 6.29
CA GLU A 101 -11.29 16.85 6.61
C GLU A 101 -12.62 17.31 5.95
N ILE A 102 -12.95 16.77 4.77
CA ILE A 102 -14.09 17.21 3.97
C ILE A 102 -15.36 16.40 4.28
N GLU A 103 -15.25 15.09 4.45
CA GLU A 103 -16.36 14.16 4.65
C GLU A 103 -15.99 13.16 5.76
N LYS A 104 -16.49 13.42 6.97
CA LYS A 104 -16.13 12.65 8.17
C LYS A 104 -16.84 11.30 8.27
N MET A 105 -18.02 11.15 7.69
CA MET A 105 -18.86 9.96 7.86
C MET A 105 -18.37 8.81 6.97
N SER A 106 -18.23 9.06 5.68
CA SER A 106 -17.56 8.22 4.69
C SER A 106 -16.12 7.92 5.09
N PHE A 107 -15.36 8.88 5.64
CA PHE A 107 -14.03 8.58 6.17
C PHE A 107 -14.08 7.56 7.32
N LYS A 108 -15.01 7.74 8.27
CA LYS A 108 -15.18 6.79 9.38
C LYS A 108 -15.58 5.39 8.89
N LEU A 109 -16.52 5.32 7.94
CA LEU A 109 -16.91 4.07 7.30
C LEU A 109 -15.72 3.39 6.61
N PHE A 110 -14.96 4.15 5.81
CA PHE A 110 -13.74 3.67 5.16
C PHE A 110 -12.76 3.07 6.17
N VAL A 111 -12.44 3.79 7.25
CA VAL A 111 -11.50 3.29 8.27
C VAL A 111 -12.03 2.00 8.90
N THR A 112 -13.32 1.95 9.26
CA THR A 112 -13.92 0.75 9.87
C THR A 112 -13.87 -0.46 8.93
N GLU A 113 -14.23 -0.26 7.65
CA GLU A 113 -14.21 -1.34 6.65
C GLU A 113 -12.78 -1.77 6.31
N ALA A 114 -11.85 -0.81 6.18
CA ALA A 114 -10.45 -1.08 5.87
C ALA A 114 -9.72 -1.75 7.03
N GLU A 115 -9.94 -1.33 8.28
CA GLU A 115 -9.39 -1.99 9.47
C GLU A 115 -9.88 -3.44 9.56
N TRP A 116 -11.17 -3.68 9.32
CA TRP A 116 -11.70 -5.04 9.27
C TRP A 116 -11.05 -5.86 8.16
N PHE A 117 -11.03 -5.34 6.93
CA PHE A 117 -10.52 -6.05 5.76
C PHE A 117 -9.02 -6.35 5.85
N LEU A 118 -8.22 -5.43 6.39
CA LEU A 118 -6.77 -5.55 6.53
C LEU A 118 -6.36 -6.24 7.85
N SER A 119 -7.31 -6.50 8.76
CA SER A 119 -7.03 -7.23 10.00
C SER A 119 -6.63 -8.67 9.72
N LYS A 120 -5.86 -9.24 10.65
CA LYS A 120 -5.51 -10.66 10.66
C LYS A 120 -5.73 -11.25 12.05
N GLU A 121 -6.02 -12.54 12.10
CA GLU A 121 -6.05 -13.27 13.36
C GLU A 121 -4.62 -13.51 13.86
N GLU A 122 -4.43 -13.53 15.17
CA GLU A 122 -3.13 -13.91 15.76
C GLU A 122 -2.79 -15.38 15.51
N ASP A 123 -3.80 -16.25 15.42
CA ASP A 123 -3.66 -17.68 15.17
C ASP A 123 -4.06 -18.03 13.72
N ILE A 124 -3.06 -18.36 12.90
CA ILE A 124 -3.22 -18.79 11.50
C ILE A 124 -4.17 -20.00 11.39
N ARG A 125 -4.16 -20.93 12.36
CA ARG A 125 -5.05 -22.10 12.33
C ARG A 125 -6.50 -21.71 12.54
N GLN A 126 -6.76 -20.73 13.40
CA GLN A 126 -8.11 -20.18 13.59
C GLN A 126 -8.56 -19.43 12.35
N GLN A 127 -7.67 -18.67 11.73
CA GLN A 127 -7.94 -17.99 10.47
C GLN A 127 -8.35 -18.96 9.35
N MET A 128 -7.58 -20.04 9.15
CA MET A 128 -7.86 -21.04 8.12
C MET A 128 -9.16 -21.82 8.37
N ASN A 129 -9.48 -22.12 9.63
CA ASN A 129 -10.69 -22.85 9.99
C ASN A 129 -11.94 -21.97 10.08
N GLY A 130 -11.77 -20.64 10.16
CA GLY A 130 -12.83 -19.66 10.40
C GLY A 130 -13.19 -18.78 9.19
N VAL A 131 -12.71 -19.10 7.99
CA VAL A 131 -12.97 -18.28 6.79
C VAL A 131 -14.47 -18.19 6.49
N ASN A 132 -15.00 -16.97 6.53
CA ASN A 132 -16.39 -16.68 6.16
C ASN A 132 -16.44 -16.11 4.73
N LEU A 133 -16.94 -16.91 3.78
CA LEU A 133 -17.03 -16.50 2.37
C LEU A 133 -17.93 -15.26 2.14
N CYS A 134 -18.82 -14.94 3.08
CA CYS A 134 -19.67 -13.75 3.01
C CYS A 134 -19.01 -12.51 3.64
N SER A 135 -17.87 -12.66 4.33
CA SER A 135 -17.14 -11.58 4.99
C SER A 135 -15.65 -11.91 4.98
N LEU A 136 -15.04 -11.71 3.80
CA LEU A 136 -13.64 -12.03 3.56
C LEU A 136 -12.71 -10.90 4.01
N ARG A 137 -11.62 -11.27 4.65
CA ARG A 137 -10.47 -10.40 4.94
C ARG A 137 -9.32 -10.71 3.98
N LEU A 138 -8.41 -9.77 3.82
CA LEU A 138 -7.23 -9.94 2.98
C LEU A 138 -6.37 -11.11 3.48
N SER A 139 -6.26 -11.29 4.79
CA SER A 139 -5.53 -12.40 5.40
C SER A 139 -6.13 -13.77 5.04
N ASP A 140 -7.43 -13.87 4.79
CA ASP A 140 -8.12 -15.14 4.50
C ASP A 140 -7.69 -15.79 3.18
N MET A 141 -6.90 -15.08 2.36
CA MET A 141 -6.19 -15.66 1.22
C MET A 141 -5.20 -16.76 1.60
N GLY A 142 -4.81 -16.83 2.88
CA GLY A 142 -3.95 -17.86 3.43
C GLY A 142 -2.47 -17.60 3.16
N ASN A 143 -1.62 -18.22 3.98
CA ASN A 143 -0.18 -18.05 3.90
C ASN A 143 0.37 -18.73 2.63
N THR A 144 0.70 -17.94 1.61
CA THR A 144 1.29 -18.43 0.35
C THR A 144 2.79 -18.71 0.45
N THR A 145 3.44 -18.33 1.55
CA THR A 145 4.90 -18.40 1.76
C THR A 145 5.33 -19.50 2.72
N LEU A 146 4.41 -20.37 3.17
CA LEU A 146 4.66 -21.46 4.13
C LEU A 146 5.36 -21.00 5.43
N GLY A 147 5.26 -19.72 5.77
CA GLY A 147 5.93 -19.12 6.94
C GLY A 147 7.44 -18.94 6.79
N VAL A 148 7.99 -19.09 5.59
CA VAL A 148 9.41 -18.81 5.31
C VAL A 148 9.68 -17.30 5.26
N THR A 149 8.75 -16.56 4.66
CA THR A 149 8.76 -15.10 4.59
C THR A 149 7.40 -14.55 5.04
N ALA A 150 7.34 -13.25 5.34
CA ALA A 150 6.06 -12.60 5.60
C ALA A 150 5.10 -12.86 4.42
N PRO A 151 3.82 -13.17 4.70
CA PRO A 151 2.88 -13.41 3.63
C PRO A 151 2.62 -12.11 2.85
N PRO A 152 2.42 -12.15 1.52
CA PRO A 152 2.34 -10.94 0.72
C PRO A 152 1.18 -10.00 1.08
N TYR A 153 0.09 -10.51 1.66
CA TYR A 153 -1.00 -9.66 2.16
C TYR A 153 -0.58 -8.78 3.35
N ASP A 154 0.38 -9.25 4.16
CA ASP A 154 0.90 -8.45 5.28
C ASP A 154 1.66 -7.23 4.76
N GLU A 155 2.35 -7.36 3.61
CA GLU A 155 3.01 -6.22 2.96
C GLU A 155 1.98 -5.14 2.57
N ILE A 156 0.92 -5.53 1.87
CA ILE A 156 -0.13 -4.61 1.40
C ILE A 156 -0.82 -3.90 2.56
N ALA A 157 -1.14 -4.64 3.62
CA ALA A 157 -1.73 -4.08 4.84
C ALA A 157 -0.75 -3.12 5.54
N GLN A 158 0.52 -3.53 5.68
CA GLN A 158 1.54 -2.71 6.34
C GLN A 158 1.86 -1.43 5.55
N GLU A 159 1.80 -1.45 4.22
CA GLU A 159 1.93 -0.26 3.37
C GLU A 159 0.81 0.75 3.67
N ALA A 160 -0.43 0.30 3.78
CA ALA A 160 -1.57 1.16 4.12
C ALA A 160 -1.44 1.75 5.52
N PHE A 161 -1.25 0.90 6.53
CA PHE A 161 -1.06 1.33 7.92
C PHE A 161 0.13 2.27 8.05
N SER A 162 1.19 2.05 7.25
CA SER A 162 2.35 2.93 7.27
C SER A 162 2.04 4.37 6.87
N VAL A 163 1.07 4.57 6.00
CA VAL A 163 0.57 5.90 5.62
C VAL A 163 -0.32 6.46 6.71
N TRP A 164 -1.21 5.65 7.29
CA TRP A 164 -2.14 6.09 8.34
C TRP A 164 -1.40 6.62 9.57
N GLU A 165 -0.32 5.95 9.97
CA GLU A 165 0.56 6.36 11.07
C GLU A 165 1.17 7.76 10.90
N LEU A 166 1.30 8.28 9.66
CA LEU A 166 1.74 9.66 9.42
C LEU A 166 0.75 10.69 10.00
N PHE A 167 -0.51 10.28 10.20
CA PHE A 167 -1.61 11.13 10.64
C PHE A 167 -1.98 10.94 12.10
N GLU A 168 -1.54 9.86 12.75
CA GLU A 168 -1.80 9.54 14.16
C GLU A 168 -0.91 10.34 15.15
N GLY A 169 -0.01 11.19 14.65
CA GLY A 169 0.81 12.06 15.48
C GLY A 169 2.01 11.37 16.15
N LYS A 170 2.20 10.05 16.01
CA LYS A 170 3.41 9.34 16.47
C LYS A 170 4.70 9.84 15.82
N TYR A 171 4.60 10.48 14.67
CA TYR A 171 5.73 10.95 13.87
C TYR A 171 5.59 12.42 13.42
N ARG A 172 4.79 13.24 14.10
CA ARG A 172 4.77 14.71 13.88
C ARG A 172 5.83 15.41 14.72
#